data_AF-A0A1Z1WEJ9-F1
#
_entry.id   AF-A0A1Z1WEJ9-F1
#
_cell.length_a   1.000
_cell.length_b   1.000
_cell.length_c   1.000
_cell.angle_alpha   90.00
_cell.angle_beta   90.00
_cell.angle_gamma   90.00
#
_symmetry.space_group_name_H-M   'P 1'
#
loop_
_entity.id
_entity.type
_entity.pdbx_description
1 polymer ?
#
loop_
_entity_poly.entity_id
_entity_poly.type
_entity_poly.pdbx_seq_one_letter_code
_entity_poly.pdbx_strand_id
1 'polypeptide(L)'
;MEQELGAAGQLGVIDGAPKLNKAATVRERALGVVSVAVLLAGLAGACTSGVPAVVGVLVLAAALLLMIAWSWFHLGATRRRPHTKAENAAIVFATMMLGAPGSKILWGDPAPLGASLVAAALPTAGLLFYLVLRWRR
;
A
#
# COMPACT_ATOMS: atom_id res chain seq x y z
N MET A 1 -23.73 -34.44 14.74
CA MET A 1 -24.49 -34.90 13.56
C MET A 1 -24.39 -33.78 12.54
N GLU A 2 -23.33 -33.80 11.72
CA GLU A 2 -23.23 -32.89 10.58
C GLU A 2 -24.13 -33.46 9.49
N GLN A 3 -25.28 -32.82 9.25
CA GLN A 3 -26.05 -33.12 8.03
C GLN A 3 -25.26 -32.56 6.86
N GLU A 4 -24.63 -33.43 6.07
CA GLU A 4 -24.10 -33.04 4.77
C GLU A 4 -25.24 -32.49 3.92
N LEU A 5 -25.21 -31.19 3.65
CA LEU A 5 -26.12 -30.54 2.72
C LEU A 5 -25.88 -31.15 1.33
N GLY A 6 -26.89 -31.79 0.75
CA GLY A 6 -26.84 -32.24 -0.64
C GLY A 6 -26.58 -31.07 -1.61
N ALA A 7 -26.25 -31.36 -2.86
CA ALA A 7 -25.82 -30.37 -3.85
C ALA A 7 -26.77 -29.14 -3.98
N ALA A 8 -28.08 -29.33 -3.87
CA ALA A 8 -29.07 -28.24 -3.87
C ALA A 8 -28.97 -27.35 -2.62
N GLY A 9 -28.68 -27.92 -1.45
CA GLY A 9 -28.43 -27.20 -0.21
C GLY A 9 -27.12 -26.41 -0.25
N GLN A 10 -26.07 -26.96 -0.86
CA GLN A 10 -24.83 -26.23 -1.11
C GLN A 10 -25.03 -25.05 -2.09
N LEU A 11 -25.78 -25.25 -3.18
CA LEU A 11 -26.09 -24.18 -4.14
C LEU A 11 -26.91 -23.04 -3.51
N GLY A 12 -27.90 -23.35 -2.66
CA GLY A 12 -28.66 -22.33 -1.93
C GLY A 12 -27.81 -21.49 -0.98
N VAL A 13 -26.77 -22.08 -0.37
CA VAL A 13 -25.80 -21.36 0.46
C VAL A 13 -24.90 -20.45 -0.38
N ILE A 14 -24.54 -20.87 -1.60
CA ILE A 14 -23.73 -20.09 -2.54
C ILE A 14 -24.52 -18.88 -3.07
N ASP A 15 -25.80 -19.05 -3.40
CA ASP A 15 -26.66 -17.97 -3.90
C ASP A 15 -26.99 -16.92 -2.82
N GLY A 16 -27.02 -17.33 -1.55
CA GLY A 16 -27.18 -16.43 -0.40
C GLY A 16 -25.90 -15.71 0.04
N ALA A 17 -24.74 -16.06 -0.51
CA ALA A 17 -23.45 -15.54 -0.04
C ALA A 17 -23.29 -14.03 -0.34
N PRO A 18 -22.73 -13.24 0.60
CA PRO A 18 -22.47 -11.83 0.35
C PRO A 18 -21.49 -11.65 -0.82
N LYS A 19 -21.89 -10.86 -1.83
CA LYS A 19 -21.01 -10.54 -2.96
C LYS A 19 -19.82 -9.70 -2.49
N LEU A 20 -18.60 -10.24 -2.63
CA LEU A 20 -17.33 -9.63 -2.21
C LEU A 20 -16.65 -8.84 -3.34
N ASN A 21 -17.42 -8.15 -4.17
CA ASN A 21 -16.96 -7.51 -5.40
C ASN A 21 -17.17 -5.98 -5.42
N LYS A 22 -17.20 -5.34 -4.25
CA LYS A 22 -17.35 -3.88 -4.19
C LYS A 22 -16.14 -3.21 -4.88
N ALA A 23 -16.42 -2.49 -5.96
CA ALA A 23 -15.43 -1.73 -6.71
C ALA A 23 -14.89 -0.54 -5.90
N ALA A 24 -13.68 -0.10 -6.24
CA ALA A 24 -13.08 1.11 -5.69
C ALA A 24 -13.85 2.36 -6.09
N THR A 25 -14.12 3.21 -5.10
CA THR A 25 -14.82 4.49 -5.33
C THR A 25 -13.88 5.51 -5.98
N VAL A 26 -14.44 6.52 -6.66
CA VAL A 26 -13.64 7.63 -7.23
C VAL A 26 -12.81 8.33 -6.16
N ARG A 27 -13.40 8.56 -4.98
CA ARG A 27 -12.73 9.18 -3.83
C ARG A 27 -11.53 8.36 -3.36
N GLU A 28 -11.69 7.05 -3.23
CA GLU A 28 -10.60 6.15 -2.84
C GLU A 28 -9.46 6.18 -3.85
N ARG A 29 -9.76 6.14 -5.15
CA ARG A 29 -8.75 6.24 -6.21
C ARG A 29 -8.00 7.56 -6.13
N ALA A 30 -8.72 8.67 -6.00
CA ALA A 30 -8.13 10.00 -5.88
C ALA A 30 -7.21 10.10 -4.65
N LEU A 31 -7.68 9.66 -3.48
CA LEU A 31 -6.87 9.65 -2.26
C LEU A 31 -5.63 8.77 -2.39
N GLY A 32 -5.74 7.63 -3.07
CA GLY A 32 -4.60 6.75 -3.30
C GLY A 32 -3.55 7.36 -4.22
N VAL A 33 -3.97 8.01 -5.31
CA VAL A 33 -3.06 8.72 -6.21
C VAL A 33 -2.34 9.87 -5.48
N VAL A 34 -3.09 10.68 -4.73
CA VAL A 34 -2.52 11.77 -3.91
C VAL A 34 -1.54 11.20 -2.88
N SER A 35 -1.90 10.11 -2.20
CA SER A 35 -1.02 9.44 -1.23
C SER A 35 0.32 9.03 -1.84
N VAL A 36 0.30 8.44 -3.05
CA VAL A 36 1.51 8.04 -3.77
C VAL A 36 2.35 9.25 -4.17
N ALA A 37 1.73 10.32 -4.66
CA ALA A 37 2.42 11.55 -5.04
C ALA A 37 3.11 12.21 -3.83
N VAL A 38 2.41 12.32 -2.70
CA VAL A 38 2.95 12.86 -1.45
C VAL A 38 4.08 11.98 -0.92
N LEU A 39 3.94 10.67 -0.98
CA LEU A 39 4.98 9.73 -0.56
C LEU A 39 6.26 9.89 -1.40
N LEU A 40 6.14 10.01 -2.73
CA LEU A 40 7.27 10.20 -3.63
C LEU A 40 8.00 11.51 -3.30
N ALA A 41 7.25 12.62 -3.25
CA ALA A 41 7.81 13.94 -3.01
C ALA A 41 8.44 14.04 -1.62
N GLY A 42 7.78 13.51 -0.59
CA GLY A 42 8.27 13.53 0.78
C GLY A 42 9.57 12.74 0.96
N LEU A 43 9.64 11.51 0.44
CA LEU A 43 10.85 10.69 0.51
C LEU A 43 11.98 11.30 -0.32
N ALA A 44 11.70 11.74 -1.55
CA ALA A 44 12.72 12.35 -2.40
C ALA A 44 13.28 13.63 -1.75
N GLY A 45 12.42 14.50 -1.22
CA GLY A 45 12.83 15.72 -0.52
C GLY A 45 13.70 15.43 0.71
N ALA A 46 13.29 14.47 1.53
CA ALA A 46 14.05 14.07 2.72
C ALA A 46 15.43 13.49 2.38
N CYS A 47 15.59 12.87 1.20
CA CYS A 47 16.88 12.32 0.76
C CYS A 47 17.80 13.33 0.05
N THR A 48 17.28 14.45 -0.47
CA THR A 48 18.07 15.42 -1.26
C THR A 48 18.56 16.62 -0.47
N SER A 49 17.78 17.04 0.52
CA SER A 49 18.12 18.22 1.31
C SER A 49 18.89 17.76 2.54
N GLY A 50 19.78 18.62 3.05
CA GLY A 50 20.43 18.45 4.37
C GLY A 50 19.42 18.62 5.51
N VAL A 51 18.29 17.92 5.39
CA VAL A 51 17.18 17.91 6.32
C VAL A 51 17.69 17.30 7.62
N PRO A 52 17.35 17.87 8.78
CA PRO A 52 17.68 17.26 10.06
C PRO A 52 17.21 15.80 10.11
N ALA A 53 18.07 14.90 10.58
CA ALA A 53 17.78 13.46 10.63
C ALA A 53 16.43 13.15 11.31
N VAL A 54 16.07 13.91 12.34
CA VAL A 54 14.77 13.81 13.03
C VAL A 54 13.60 13.97 12.07
N VAL A 55 13.64 14.96 11.18
CA VAL A 55 12.58 15.19 10.20
C VAL A 55 12.54 14.06 9.18
N GLY A 56 13.70 13.57 8.72
CA GLY A 56 13.75 12.41 7.84
C GLY A 56 13.18 11.14 8.47
N VAL A 57 13.43 10.89 9.76
CA VAL A 57 12.83 9.79 10.52
C VAL A 57 11.30 9.94 10.59
N LEU A 58 10.79 11.16 10.81
CA LEU A 58 9.35 11.42 10.80
C LEU A 58 8.74 11.14 9.41
N VAL A 59 9.44 11.46 8.32
CA VAL A 59 9.01 11.13 6.96
C VAL A 59 8.94 9.62 6.74
N LEU A 60 9.95 8.87 7.19
CA LEU A 60 9.94 7.40 7.12
C LEU A 60 8.81 6.78 7.95
N ALA A 61 8.57 7.30 9.15
CA ALA A 61 7.47 6.86 10.00
C ALA A 61 6.10 7.15 9.34
N ALA A 62 5.93 8.35 8.78
CA ALA A 62 4.73 8.72 8.04
C ALA A 62 4.51 7.83 6.80
N ALA A 63 5.58 7.51 6.07
CA ALA A 63 5.55 6.61 4.92
C ALA A 63 5.08 5.20 5.31
N LEU A 64 5.63 4.66 6.40
CA LEU A 64 5.22 3.35 6.93
C LEU A 64 3.76 3.36 7.39
N LEU A 65 3.36 4.39 8.15
CA LEU A 65 1.98 4.55 8.62
C LEU A 65 1.00 4.67 7.46
N LEU A 66 1.38 5.35 6.38
CA LEU A 66 0.57 5.45 5.16
C LEU A 66 0.32 4.07 4.55
N MET A 67 1.36 3.23 4.42
CA MET A 67 1.23 1.87 3.89
C MET A 67 0.35 0.99 4.79
N ILE A 68 0.53 1.09 6.11
CA ILE A 68 -0.30 0.37 7.10
C ILE A 68 -1.76 0.83 6.99
N ALA A 69 -2.01 2.14 6.91
CA ALA A 69 -3.34 2.71 6.82
C ALA A 69 -4.09 2.20 5.58
N TRP A 70 -3.43 2.17 4.41
CA TRP A 70 -4.01 1.61 3.19
C TRP A 70 -4.29 0.11 3.30
N SER A 71 -3.37 -0.66 3.88
CA SER A 71 -3.57 -2.09 4.11
C SER A 71 -4.76 -2.35 5.04
N TRP A 72 -4.84 -1.64 6.16
CA TRP A 72 -5.91 -1.78 7.15
C TRP A 72 -7.26 -1.34 6.59
N PHE A 73 -7.30 -0.23 5.85
CA PHE A 73 -8.50 0.24 5.17
C PHE A 73 -9.05 -0.83 4.21
N HIS A 74 -8.19 -1.49 3.45
CA HIS A 74 -8.63 -2.54 2.52
C HIS A 74 -8.98 -3.88 3.17
N LEU A 75 -8.36 -4.22 4.30
CA LEU A 75 -8.72 -5.39 5.11
C LEU A 75 -10.04 -5.20 5.87
N GLY A 76 -10.27 -4.01 6.42
CA GLY A 76 -11.46 -3.68 7.20
C GLY A 76 -12.69 -3.29 6.37
N ALA A 77 -12.54 -3.09 5.06
CA ALA A 77 -13.64 -2.67 4.20
C ALA A 77 -14.66 -3.81 4.00
N THR A 78 -15.87 -3.61 4.52
CA THR A 78 -17.00 -4.55 4.37
C THR A 78 -17.27 -4.85 2.89
N ARG A 79 -17.53 -6.12 2.55
CA ARG A 79 -17.80 -6.61 1.19
C ARG A 79 -16.65 -6.43 0.19
N ARG A 80 -15.43 -6.16 0.68
CA ARG A 80 -14.21 -6.34 -0.11
C ARG A 80 -13.71 -7.76 0.04
N ARG A 81 -13.15 -8.31 -1.03
CA ARG A 81 -12.47 -9.60 -0.97
C ARG A 81 -11.19 -9.52 -0.10
N PRO A 82 -10.77 -10.66 0.47
CA PRO A 82 -9.44 -10.82 1.05
C PRO A 82 -8.33 -10.45 0.06
N HIS A 83 -7.15 -10.12 0.59
CA HIS A 83 -5.98 -9.83 -0.24
C HIS A 83 -5.53 -11.07 -1.02
N THR A 84 -5.14 -10.83 -2.27
CA THR A 84 -4.47 -11.85 -3.08
C THR A 84 -2.98 -11.96 -2.72
N LYS A 85 -2.32 -13.05 -3.10
CA LYS A 85 -0.86 -13.22 -2.92
C LYS A 85 -0.07 -12.07 -3.55
N ALA A 86 -0.49 -11.60 -4.73
CA ALA A 86 0.15 -10.48 -5.41
C ALA A 86 -0.04 -9.15 -4.68
N GLU A 87 -1.25 -8.90 -4.13
CA GLU A 87 -1.52 -7.71 -3.30
C GLU A 87 -0.63 -7.71 -2.04
N ASN A 88 -0.54 -8.85 -1.35
CA ASN A 88 0.33 -8.99 -0.17
C ASN A 88 1.81 -8.84 -0.53
N ALA A 89 2.27 -9.43 -1.63
CA ALA A 89 3.65 -9.28 -2.09
C ALA A 89 3.97 -7.83 -2.42
N ALA A 90 3.05 -7.10 -3.07
CA ALA A 90 3.24 -5.70 -3.44
C ALA A 90 3.39 -4.79 -2.22
N ILE A 91 2.53 -4.95 -1.19
CA ILE A 91 2.62 -4.12 0.01
C ILE A 91 3.87 -4.46 0.86
N VAL A 92 4.26 -5.74 0.94
CA VAL A 92 5.50 -6.16 1.61
C VAL A 92 6.72 -5.60 0.88
N PHE A 93 6.76 -5.72 -0.45
CA PHE A 93 7.82 -5.15 -1.28
C PHE A 93 7.94 -3.64 -1.06
N ALA A 94 6.81 -2.91 -1.14
CA ALA A 94 6.78 -1.47 -0.92
C ALA A 94 7.37 -1.09 0.45
N THR A 95 7.01 -1.85 1.49
CA THR A 95 7.47 -1.62 2.86
C THR A 95 8.97 -1.90 3.00
N MET A 96 9.46 -3.02 2.47
CA MET A 96 10.89 -3.37 2.49
C MET A 96 11.74 -2.35 1.73
N MET A 97 11.22 -1.82 0.62
CA MET A 97 11.91 -0.81 -0.19
C MET A 97 12.01 0.56 0.49
N LEU A 98 11.33 0.82 1.62
CA LEU A 98 11.61 1.99 2.45
C LEU A 98 13.04 2.00 3.00
N GLY A 99 13.73 0.85 3.03
CA GLY A 99 15.14 0.79 3.38
C GLY A 99 16.04 1.62 2.44
N ALA A 100 15.67 1.77 1.17
CA ALA A 100 16.46 2.53 0.18
C ALA A 100 16.51 4.04 0.47
N PRO A 101 15.39 4.75 0.70
CA PRO A 101 15.45 6.13 1.19
C PRO A 101 15.89 6.20 2.65
N GLY A 102 15.57 5.18 3.45
CA GLY A 102 15.93 5.11 4.87
C GLY A 102 17.44 5.10 5.13
N SER A 103 18.22 4.36 4.35
CA SER A 103 19.68 4.32 4.48
C SER A 103 20.32 5.69 4.24
N LYS A 104 19.82 6.47 3.27
CA LYS A 104 20.32 7.83 3.00
C LYS A 104 20.01 8.80 4.14
N ILE A 105 18.78 8.74 4.64
CA ILE A 105 18.28 9.62 5.70
C ILE A 105 19.02 9.37 7.02
N LEU A 106 19.13 8.10 7.42
CA LEU A 106 19.65 7.72 8.75
C LEU A 106 21.18 7.84 8.83
N TRP A 107 21.90 7.72 7.73
CA TRP A 107 23.36 7.86 7.68
C TRP A 107 23.81 9.28 7.28
N GLY A 108 22.87 10.21 7.09
CA GLY A 108 23.18 11.60 6.74
C GLY A 108 23.95 11.71 5.41
N ASP A 109 23.62 10.86 4.45
CA ASP A 109 24.24 10.81 3.12
C ASP A 109 23.29 11.41 2.08
N PRO A 110 23.24 12.76 1.96
CA PRO A 110 22.37 13.42 1.00
C PRO A 110 22.79 13.06 -0.42
N ALA A 111 21.88 12.43 -1.15
CA ALA A 111 22.16 11.99 -2.51
C ALA A 111 21.72 13.03 -3.55
N PRO A 112 22.37 13.09 -4.72
CA PRO A 112 21.90 13.89 -5.84
C PRO A 112 20.44 13.59 -6.17
N LEU A 113 19.70 14.60 -6.65
CA LEU A 113 18.26 14.52 -6.89
C LEU A 113 17.83 13.26 -7.65
N GLY A 114 18.53 12.89 -8.70
CA GLY A 114 18.24 11.67 -9.47
C GLY A 114 18.31 10.39 -8.62
N ALA A 115 19.34 10.23 -7.78
CA ALA A 115 19.48 9.08 -6.92
C ALA A 115 18.42 9.05 -5.81
N SER A 116 18.02 10.22 -5.29
CA SER A 116 16.96 10.35 -4.28
C SER A 116 15.58 10.03 -4.86
N LEU A 117 15.30 10.45 -6.09
CA LEU A 117 14.10 10.08 -6.82
C LEU A 117 14.02 8.57 -7.06
N VAL A 118 15.13 7.94 -7.48
CA VAL A 118 15.18 6.48 -7.68
C VAL A 118 14.92 5.74 -6.37
N ALA A 119 15.55 6.17 -5.27
CA ALA A 119 15.35 5.54 -3.96
C ALA A 119 13.90 5.66 -3.48
N ALA A 120 13.28 6.84 -3.66
CA ALA A 120 11.89 7.08 -3.31
C ALA A 120 10.89 6.36 -4.24
N ALA A 121 11.26 6.16 -5.52
CA ALA A 121 10.42 5.52 -6.53
C ALA A 121 10.14 4.05 -6.22
N LEU A 122 11.08 3.33 -5.62
CA LEU A 122 10.91 1.90 -5.29
C LEU A 122 9.71 1.65 -4.34
N PRO A 123 9.64 2.24 -3.14
CA PRO A 123 8.50 2.05 -2.25
C PRO A 123 7.20 2.65 -2.82
N THR A 124 7.27 3.77 -3.56
CA THR A 124 6.06 4.37 -4.16
C THR A 124 5.47 3.55 -5.29
N ALA A 125 6.31 3.00 -6.17
CA ALA A 125 5.86 2.13 -7.25
C ALA A 125 5.22 0.86 -6.68
N GLY A 126 5.80 0.29 -5.62
CA GLY A 126 5.21 -0.85 -4.89
C GLY A 126 3.82 -0.52 -4.33
N LEU A 127 3.67 0.62 -3.65
CA LEU A 127 2.37 1.06 -3.12
C LEU A 127 1.36 1.34 -4.24
N LEU A 128 1.77 2.03 -5.30
CA LEU A 128 0.91 2.30 -6.45
C LEU A 128 0.43 1.00 -7.11
N PHE A 129 1.33 0.04 -7.32
CA PHE A 129 0.99 -1.25 -7.88
C PHE A 129 -0.02 -2.00 -7.01
N TYR A 130 0.19 -2.01 -5.68
CA TYR A 130 -0.77 -2.55 -4.73
C TYR A 130 -2.16 -1.90 -4.88
N LEU A 131 -2.23 -0.56 -4.90
CA LEU A 131 -3.48 0.17 -5.05
C LEU A 131 -4.18 -0.14 -6.38
N VAL A 132 -3.45 -0.17 -7.48
CA VAL A 132 -3.99 -0.51 -8.80
C VAL A 132 -4.55 -1.93 -8.82
N LEU A 133 -3.88 -2.92 -8.21
CA LEU A 133 -4.40 -4.27 -8.09
C LEU A 133 -5.74 -4.32 -7.32
N ARG A 134 -5.88 -3.47 -6.29
CA ARG A 134 -7.14 -3.32 -5.53
C ARG A 134 -8.24 -2.60 -6.31
N TRP A 135 -7.91 -1.78 -7.30
CA TRP A 135 -8.89 -0.99 -8.07
C TRP A 135 -9.37 -1.64 -9.37
N ARG A 136 -8.57 -2.52 -9.98
CA ARG A 136 -8.87 -3.15 -11.28
C ARG A 136 -9.92 -4.27 -11.21
N ARG A 137 -10.38 -4.64 -10.03
CA ARG A 137 -11.32 -5.74 -9.81
C ARG A 137 -12.41 -5.34 -8.83
#